data_AF-A0A166FHT5-F1
#
_entry.id   AF-A0A166FHT5-F1
#
_cell.length_a   1.000
_cell.length_b   1.000
_cell.length_c   1.000
_cell.angle_alpha   90.00
_cell.angle_beta   90.00
_cell.angle_gamma   90.00
#
_symmetry.space_group_name_H-M   'P 1'
#
loop_
_entity.id
_entity.type
_entity.pdbx_description
1 polymer ?
#
loop_
_entity_poly.entity_id
_entity_poly.type
_entity_poly.pdbx_seq_one_letter_code
_entity_poly.pdbx_strand_id
1 'polypeptide(L)'
;MKNNLESRQKAGNSNLRIVTTPMCEKILEFAEIKNYKVNKNPDEEEGDLAILLSENKTNMDSLNIKLNTFSQIAESIKKVSKYRGNRTPFKCEIENILKSYGIASKWTDKKEKRVLMEKNSKIKVKVYSKFLKDIIEDMGFDIDNELYKYIVYPDYMKIANIEKDEHIAIEVPTHKNVSKDPIRRAESRYSLLNNNLIE
;
A
#
# COMPACT_ATOMS: atom_id res chain seq x y z
N MET A 1 22.95 14.53 -3.11
CA MET A 1 22.91 13.23 -3.82
C MET A 1 21.64 12.98 -4.64
N LYS A 2 20.47 13.57 -4.33
CA LYS A 2 19.22 13.40 -5.15
C LYS A 2 19.29 13.86 -6.61
N ASN A 3 20.23 14.73 -6.97
CA ASN A 3 20.30 15.35 -8.31
C ASN A 3 20.93 14.46 -9.40
N ASN A 4 21.44 13.26 -9.08
CA ASN A 4 22.24 12.47 -10.01
C ASN A 4 21.44 11.42 -10.80
N LEU A 5 20.27 10.99 -10.31
CA LEU A 5 19.41 10.02 -11.01
C LEU A 5 18.50 10.68 -12.05
N GLU A 6 17.95 11.87 -11.74
CA GLU A 6 17.15 12.65 -12.71
C GLU A 6 18.01 13.21 -13.86
N SER A 7 19.29 13.52 -13.62
CA SER A 7 20.23 13.97 -14.65
C SER A 7 20.67 12.83 -15.59
N ARG A 8 20.79 11.59 -15.09
CA ARG A 8 21.12 10.40 -15.89
C ARG A 8 20.01 10.02 -16.87
N GLN A 9 18.75 10.34 -16.58
CA GLN A 9 17.63 10.16 -17.51
C GLN A 9 17.60 11.22 -18.62
N LYS A 10 17.90 12.49 -18.31
CA LYS A 10 18.03 13.55 -19.34
C LYS A 10 19.18 13.30 -20.31
N ALA A 11 20.19 12.54 -19.89
CA ALA A 11 21.35 12.17 -20.70
C ALA A 11 21.13 10.93 -21.62
N GLY A 12 19.91 10.38 -21.70
CA GLY A 12 19.63 9.27 -22.62
C GLY A 12 20.28 7.94 -22.22
N ASN A 13 20.58 7.71 -20.93
CA ASN A 13 21.12 6.43 -20.50
C ASN A 13 20.00 5.40 -20.38
N SER A 14 19.88 4.56 -21.40
CA SER A 14 18.79 3.62 -21.69
C SER A 14 18.79 2.34 -20.86
N ASN A 15 19.48 2.27 -19.71
CA ASN A 15 19.63 1.00 -19.00
C ASN A 15 19.73 1.14 -17.46
N LEU A 16 18.75 1.80 -16.84
CA LEU A 16 18.61 1.73 -15.37
C LEU A 16 18.25 0.29 -14.96
N ARG A 17 19.12 -0.39 -14.21
CA ARG A 17 18.87 -1.74 -13.69
C ARG A 17 18.06 -1.65 -12.40
N ILE A 18 16.77 -1.92 -12.50
CA ILE A 18 15.86 -1.89 -11.36
C ILE A 18 15.80 -3.27 -10.70
N VAL A 19 15.93 -3.31 -9.37
CA VAL A 19 15.68 -4.49 -8.56
C VAL A 19 14.44 -4.23 -7.71
N THR A 20 13.51 -5.18 -7.62
CA THR A 20 12.28 -5.03 -6.82
C THR A 20 12.06 -6.25 -5.94
N THR A 21 11.42 -6.02 -4.79
CA THR A 21 10.94 -7.14 -3.96
C THR A 21 9.65 -7.75 -4.54
N PRO A 22 9.35 -9.03 -4.29
CA PRO A 22 8.13 -9.68 -4.79
C PRO A 22 6.82 -8.97 -4.42
N MET A 23 6.79 -8.25 -3.29
CA MET A 23 5.60 -7.49 -2.86
C MET A 23 5.37 -6.20 -3.67
N CYS A 24 6.41 -5.69 -4.34
CA CYS A 24 6.38 -4.45 -5.11
C CYS A 24 6.30 -4.69 -6.62
N GLU A 25 6.56 -5.92 -7.09
CA GLU A 25 6.59 -6.30 -8.51
C GLU A 25 5.35 -5.81 -9.27
N LYS A 26 4.15 -6.04 -8.75
CA LYS A 26 2.90 -5.65 -9.42
C LYS A 26 2.79 -4.14 -9.67
N ILE A 27 3.45 -3.31 -8.86
CA ILE A 27 3.50 -1.86 -9.05
C ILE A 27 4.35 -1.49 -10.28
N LEU A 28 5.44 -2.22 -10.53
CA LEU A 28 6.25 -2.05 -11.74
C LEU A 28 5.47 -2.50 -12.97
N GLU A 29 4.73 -3.61 -12.88
CA GLU A 29 3.85 -4.08 -13.94
C GLU A 29 2.77 -3.04 -14.27
N PHE A 30 2.08 -2.48 -13.26
CA PHE A 30 1.11 -1.41 -13.45
C PHE A 30 1.75 -0.17 -14.07
N ALA A 31 2.98 0.17 -13.69
CA ALA A 31 3.74 1.27 -14.25
C ALA A 31 4.34 0.98 -15.64
N GLU A 32 4.06 -0.19 -16.22
CA GLU A 32 4.59 -0.68 -17.50
C GLU A 32 6.12 -0.73 -17.60
N ILE A 33 6.81 -0.90 -16.47
CA ILE A 33 8.25 -1.14 -16.47
C ILE A 33 8.46 -2.62 -16.76
N LYS A 34 9.19 -2.94 -17.84
CA LYS A 34 9.43 -4.32 -18.26
C LYS A 34 10.80 -4.87 -17.89
N ASN A 35 11.78 -4.00 -17.69
CA ASN A 35 13.16 -4.40 -17.43
C ASN A 35 13.49 -4.20 -15.93
N TYR A 36 13.28 -5.24 -15.14
CA TYR A 36 13.62 -5.27 -13.72
C TYR A 36 13.92 -6.70 -13.28
N LYS A 37 14.63 -6.86 -12.16
CA LYS A 37 14.86 -8.15 -11.50
C LYS A 37 14.08 -8.23 -10.19
N VAL A 38 13.48 -9.38 -9.91
CA VAL A 38 12.78 -9.63 -8.65
C VAL A 38 13.71 -10.36 -7.69
N ASN A 39 14.07 -9.74 -6.58
CA ASN A 39 14.80 -10.38 -5.49
C ASN A 39 14.32 -9.84 -4.12
N LYS A 40 14.18 -10.73 -3.13
CA LYS A 40 13.86 -10.35 -1.74
C LYS A 40 14.99 -9.57 -1.07
N ASN A 41 16.23 -9.79 -1.51
CA ASN A 41 17.43 -9.16 -1.00
C ASN A 41 18.08 -8.33 -2.13
N PRO A 42 17.71 -7.05 -2.31
CA PRO A 42 18.25 -6.23 -3.39
C PRO A 42 19.77 -6.06 -3.35
N ASP A 43 20.38 -6.13 -2.17
CA ASP A 43 21.84 -5.98 -2.00
C ASP A 43 22.66 -7.17 -2.57
N GLU A 44 22.00 -8.29 -2.91
CA GLU A 44 22.64 -9.44 -3.57
C GLU A 44 22.68 -9.28 -5.11
N GLU A 45 22.21 -8.14 -5.62
CA GLU A 45 22.03 -7.90 -7.05
C GLU A 45 22.86 -6.72 -7.54
N GLU A 46 23.32 -6.82 -8.78
CA GLU A 46 23.89 -5.68 -9.50
C GLU A 46 22.79 -4.77 -10.05
N GLY A 47 22.18 -3.97 -9.17
CA GLY A 47 21.17 -2.98 -9.48
C GLY A 47 21.64 -1.54 -9.29
N ASP A 48 21.03 -0.62 -10.04
CA ASP A 48 21.24 0.82 -9.88
C ASP A 48 20.17 1.46 -8.97
N LEU A 49 18.99 0.81 -8.86
CA LEU A 49 17.88 1.29 -8.05
C LEU A 49 17.06 0.10 -7.51
N ALA A 50 16.81 0.09 -6.21
CA ALA A 50 15.90 -0.83 -5.57
C ALA A 50 14.51 -0.19 -5.38
N ILE A 51 13.43 -0.90 -5.73
CA ILE A 51 12.05 -0.54 -5.39
C ILE A 51 11.54 -1.50 -4.31
N LEU A 52 11.24 -0.97 -3.14
CA LEU A 52 10.88 -1.77 -1.96
C LEU A 52 9.81 -1.09 -1.11
N LEU A 53 9.18 -1.88 -0.25
CA LEU A 53 8.28 -1.38 0.78
C LEU A 53 9.02 -0.43 1.72
N SER A 54 8.35 0.60 2.19
CA SER A 54 8.91 1.65 3.06
C SER A 54 9.49 1.15 4.38
N GLU A 55 9.10 -0.04 4.79
CA GLU A 55 9.55 -0.76 5.97
C GLU A 55 10.92 -1.43 5.78
N ASN A 56 11.34 -1.66 4.54
CA ASN A 56 12.59 -2.34 4.21
C ASN A 56 13.75 -1.35 4.07
N LYS A 57 14.97 -1.86 4.24
CA LYS A 57 16.23 -1.11 4.05
C LYS A 57 17.15 -1.90 3.11
N THR A 58 18.01 -1.18 2.41
CA THR A 58 19.01 -1.71 1.47
C THR A 58 20.15 -0.70 1.38
N ASN A 59 21.35 -1.16 1.04
CA ASN A 59 22.50 -0.31 0.77
C ASN A 59 22.45 0.27 -0.65
N MET A 60 21.70 -0.36 -1.56
CA MET A 60 21.42 0.16 -2.90
C MET A 60 20.61 1.47 -2.82
N ASP A 61 20.83 2.38 -3.77
CA ASP A 61 19.93 3.52 -3.98
C ASP A 61 18.49 3.01 -4.09
N SER A 62 17.56 3.62 -3.37
CA SER A 62 16.22 3.04 -3.20
C SER A 62 15.07 4.03 -3.34
N LEU A 63 13.98 3.53 -3.93
CA LEU A 63 12.66 4.14 -3.91
C LEU A 63 11.75 3.34 -2.99
N ASN A 64 11.48 3.91 -1.83
CA ASN A 64 10.56 3.35 -0.84
C ASN A 64 9.11 3.69 -1.19
N ILE A 65 8.27 2.66 -1.30
CA ILE A 65 6.85 2.78 -1.63
C ILE A 65 5.95 2.18 -0.53
N LYS A 66 4.69 2.60 -0.49
CA LYS A 66 3.70 2.12 0.48
C LYS A 66 2.49 1.53 -0.24
N LEU A 67 1.96 0.42 0.24
CA LEU A 67 0.92 -0.35 -0.44
C LEU A 67 -0.24 -0.74 0.48
N ASN A 68 -0.50 0.03 1.53
CA ASN A 68 -1.51 -0.31 2.54
C ASN A 68 -2.91 0.15 2.10
N THR A 69 -3.00 1.34 1.49
CA THR A 69 -4.27 1.97 1.07
C THR A 69 -4.33 2.15 -0.45
N PHE A 70 -5.53 2.32 -1.01
CA PHE A 70 -5.67 2.58 -2.45
C PHE A 70 -4.95 3.88 -2.89
N SER A 71 -4.97 4.91 -2.03
CA SER A 71 -4.26 6.17 -2.30
C SER A 71 -2.74 5.98 -2.30
N GLN A 72 -2.21 5.19 -1.36
CA GLN A 72 -0.79 4.86 -1.33
C GLN A 72 -0.37 4.00 -2.54
N ILE A 73 -1.21 3.07 -2.97
CA ILE A 73 -0.97 2.28 -4.19
C ILE A 73 -0.93 3.20 -5.41
N ALA A 74 -1.93 4.06 -5.59
CA ALA A 74 -1.96 5.04 -6.69
C ALA A 74 -0.72 5.93 -6.73
N GLU A 75 -0.30 6.44 -5.57
CA GLU A 75 0.91 7.26 -5.43
C GLU A 75 2.17 6.45 -5.76
N SER A 76 2.22 5.19 -5.35
CA SER A 76 3.36 4.30 -5.61
C SER A 76 3.50 4.00 -7.09
N ILE A 77 2.40 3.68 -7.80
CA ILE A 77 2.45 3.47 -9.25
C ILE A 77 2.90 4.78 -9.94
N LYS A 78 2.39 5.95 -9.51
CA LYS A 78 2.82 7.25 -10.02
C LYS A 78 4.31 7.55 -9.78
N LYS A 79 4.86 7.16 -8.62
CA LYS A 79 6.29 7.34 -8.32
C LYS A 79 7.15 6.44 -9.20
N VAL A 80 6.76 5.17 -9.32
CA VAL A 80 7.47 4.17 -10.12
C VAL A 80 7.38 4.50 -11.61
N SER A 81 6.25 5.02 -12.10
CA SER A 81 6.07 5.38 -13.50
C SER A 81 7.02 6.49 -13.99
N LYS A 82 7.71 7.21 -13.09
CA LYS A 82 8.78 8.16 -13.48
C LYS A 82 10.02 7.46 -14.04
N TYR A 83 10.15 6.17 -13.81
CA TYR A 83 11.22 5.33 -14.35
C TYR A 83 10.79 4.58 -15.62
N ARG A 84 9.52 4.71 -16.03
CA ARG A 84 9.09 4.50 -17.42
C ARG A 84 9.80 5.60 -18.23
N GLY A 85 10.45 5.26 -19.35
CA GLY A 85 11.12 6.25 -20.22
C GLY A 85 10.15 7.33 -20.77
N ASN A 86 10.53 8.06 -21.82
CA ASN A 86 9.79 9.21 -22.40
C ASN A 86 8.32 8.92 -22.81
N ARG A 87 7.40 8.76 -21.85
CA ARG A 87 5.96 8.63 -22.06
C ARG A 87 5.20 9.61 -21.15
N THR A 88 4.16 10.15 -21.76
CA THR A 88 3.17 11.17 -21.36
C THR A 88 2.32 10.79 -20.12
N PRO A 89 1.39 11.66 -19.65
CA PRO A 89 0.80 11.59 -18.31
C PRO A 89 0.08 10.28 -17.97
N PHE A 90 0.65 9.57 -16.99
CA PHE A 90 0.17 8.28 -16.48
C PHE A 90 -1.04 8.38 -15.52
N LYS A 91 -1.63 9.56 -15.35
CA LYS A 91 -2.68 9.78 -14.32
C LYS A 91 -4.01 9.10 -14.66
N CYS A 92 -4.51 9.26 -15.88
CA CYS A 92 -5.78 8.64 -16.30
C CYS A 92 -5.69 7.11 -16.31
N GLU A 93 -4.50 6.56 -16.61
CA GLU A 93 -4.21 5.13 -16.56
C GLU A 93 -4.34 4.57 -15.14
N ILE A 94 -3.82 5.28 -14.12
CA ILE A 94 -3.94 4.86 -12.71
C ILE A 94 -5.41 4.80 -12.27
N GLU A 95 -6.21 5.81 -12.63
CA GLU A 95 -7.63 5.84 -12.27
C GLU A 95 -8.38 4.67 -12.91
N ASN A 96 -8.07 4.33 -14.17
CA ASN A 96 -8.67 3.18 -14.85
C ASN A 96 -8.24 1.85 -14.23
N ILE A 97 -6.96 1.70 -13.86
CA ILE A 97 -6.47 0.53 -13.13
C ILE A 97 -7.28 0.35 -11.86
N LEU A 98 -7.39 1.37 -11.01
CA LEU A 98 -8.11 1.28 -9.74
C LEU A 98 -9.62 1.03 -9.92
N LYS A 99 -10.27 1.69 -10.89
CA LYS A 99 -11.70 1.50 -11.16
C LYS A 99 -12.06 0.10 -11.64
N SER A 100 -11.09 -0.64 -12.21
CA SER A 100 -11.31 -2.04 -12.59
C SER A 100 -11.45 -3.00 -11.39
N TYR A 101 -11.20 -2.52 -10.17
CA TYR A 101 -11.35 -3.26 -8.93
C TYR A 101 -12.61 -2.78 -8.18
N GLY A 102 -13.40 -3.74 -7.70
CA GLY A 102 -14.77 -3.54 -7.23
C GLY A 102 -14.93 -2.43 -6.18
N ILE A 103 -14.24 -2.54 -5.04
CA ILE A 103 -14.41 -1.56 -3.95
C ILE A 103 -13.43 -0.39 -4.05
N ALA A 104 -12.34 -0.56 -4.80
CA ALA A 104 -11.32 0.49 -4.96
C ALA A 104 -11.90 1.78 -5.56
N SER A 105 -12.88 1.65 -6.47
CA SER A 105 -13.61 2.77 -7.07
C SER A 105 -14.20 3.73 -6.00
N LYS A 106 -14.89 3.18 -5.00
CA LYS A 106 -15.54 3.97 -3.92
C LYS A 106 -14.53 4.69 -3.02
N TRP A 107 -13.40 4.03 -2.77
CA TRP A 107 -12.33 4.55 -1.90
C TRP A 107 -11.31 5.43 -2.64
N THR A 108 -11.48 5.62 -3.94
CA THR A 108 -10.64 6.50 -4.77
C THR A 108 -11.43 7.69 -5.32
N ASP A 109 -12.76 7.60 -5.40
CA ASP A 109 -13.61 8.77 -5.59
C ASP A 109 -13.62 9.66 -4.34
N LYS A 110 -13.27 10.94 -4.51
CA LYS A 110 -13.13 11.87 -3.39
C LYS A 110 -14.45 12.15 -2.66
N LYS A 111 -15.57 12.19 -3.38
CA LYS A 111 -16.87 12.52 -2.80
C LYS A 111 -17.42 11.33 -2.03
N GLU A 112 -17.39 10.14 -2.64
CA GLU A 112 -17.84 8.92 -1.98
C GLU A 112 -16.98 8.59 -0.76
N LYS A 113 -15.64 8.65 -0.91
CA LYS A 113 -14.72 8.43 0.20
C LYS A 113 -15.03 9.34 1.38
N ARG A 114 -15.26 10.64 1.15
CA ARG A 114 -15.59 11.59 2.22
C ARG A 114 -16.86 11.18 2.97
N VAL A 115 -17.92 10.80 2.25
CA VAL A 115 -19.18 10.34 2.87
C VAL A 115 -18.96 9.07 3.70
N LEU A 116 -18.14 8.13 3.22
CA LEU A 116 -17.79 6.92 3.98
C LEU A 116 -16.98 7.26 5.24
N MET A 117 -15.98 8.12 5.13
CA MET A 117 -15.16 8.55 6.26
C MET A 117 -15.98 9.28 7.34
N GLU A 118 -16.92 10.14 6.94
CA GLU A 118 -17.83 10.84 7.88
C GLU A 118 -18.75 9.88 8.65
N LYS A 119 -19.13 8.75 8.04
CA LYS A 119 -19.87 7.70 8.75
C LYS A 119 -18.96 6.95 9.72
N ASN A 120 -17.76 6.60 9.26
CA ASN A 120 -16.80 5.80 10.00
C ASN A 120 -16.21 6.53 11.21
N SER A 121 -16.14 7.87 11.17
CA SER A 121 -15.56 8.68 12.26
C SER A 121 -16.31 8.58 13.59
N LYS A 122 -17.51 8.01 13.59
CA LYS A 122 -18.30 7.75 14.81
C LYS A 122 -17.91 6.44 15.51
N ILE A 123 -17.10 5.61 14.86
CA ILE A 123 -16.70 4.29 15.34
C ILE A 123 -15.27 4.37 15.87
N LYS A 124 -15.11 4.04 17.15
CA LYS A 124 -13.83 4.06 17.85
C LYS A 124 -13.16 2.70 17.84
N VAL A 125 -11.89 2.68 17.43
CA VAL A 125 -11.13 1.48 17.15
C VAL A 125 -9.74 1.58 17.76
N LYS A 126 -9.33 0.54 18.51
CA LYS A 126 -7.94 0.38 18.90
C LYS A 126 -7.21 -0.39 17.82
N VAL A 127 -6.07 0.12 17.36
CA VAL A 127 -5.35 -0.46 16.22
C VAL A 127 -3.93 -0.87 16.62
N TYR A 128 -3.60 -2.12 16.35
CA TYR A 128 -2.23 -2.62 16.43
C TYR A 128 -1.58 -2.61 15.05
N SER A 129 -0.26 -2.40 15.00
CA SER A 129 0.55 -2.29 13.78
C SER A 129 0.38 -0.97 13.00
N LYS A 130 1.52 -0.44 12.54
CA LYS A 130 1.58 0.80 11.76
C LYS A 130 0.86 0.70 10.41
N PHE A 131 0.95 -0.45 9.73
CA PHE A 131 0.30 -0.59 8.41
C PHE A 131 -1.23 -0.66 8.53
N LEU A 132 -1.77 -1.20 9.64
CA LEU A 132 -3.21 -1.21 9.89
C LEU A 132 -3.70 0.19 10.28
N LYS A 133 -2.90 0.93 11.04
CA LYS A 133 -3.17 2.33 11.33
C LYS A 133 -3.35 3.16 10.04
N ASP A 134 -2.45 2.99 9.07
CA ASP A 134 -2.58 3.64 7.75
C ASP A 134 -3.94 3.33 7.07
N ILE A 135 -4.46 2.10 7.20
CA ILE A 135 -5.73 1.68 6.60
C ILE A 135 -6.92 2.25 7.37
N ILE A 136 -6.90 2.16 8.70
CA ILE A 136 -7.98 2.62 9.57
C ILE A 136 -8.17 4.14 9.47
N GLU A 137 -7.06 4.89 9.43
CA GLU A 137 -7.09 6.34 9.19
C GLU A 137 -7.61 6.69 7.78
N ASP A 138 -7.18 5.95 6.74
CA ASP A 138 -7.66 6.17 5.37
C ASP A 138 -9.16 5.87 5.21
N MET A 139 -9.68 4.93 6.01
CA MET A 139 -11.10 4.62 6.11
C MET A 139 -11.89 5.61 6.97
N GLY A 140 -11.21 6.50 7.72
CA GLY A 140 -11.83 7.56 8.50
C GLY A 140 -12.37 7.16 9.86
N PHE A 141 -11.96 6.01 10.40
CA PHE A 141 -12.32 5.60 11.76
C PHE A 141 -11.58 6.44 12.82
N ASP A 142 -12.17 6.57 14.00
CA ASP A 142 -11.55 7.23 15.14
C ASP A 142 -10.65 6.24 15.90
N ILE A 143 -9.38 6.60 16.10
CA ILE A 143 -8.42 5.73 16.80
C ILE A 143 -8.32 6.18 18.25
N ASP A 144 -8.82 5.34 19.16
CA ASP A 144 -8.87 5.61 20.59
C ASP A 144 -8.31 4.40 21.37
N ASN A 145 -7.42 4.66 22.33
CA ASN A 145 -6.76 3.63 23.14
C ASN A 145 -7.41 3.43 24.52
N GLU A 146 -8.39 4.25 24.86
CA GLU A 146 -9.09 4.25 26.15
C GLU A 146 -10.55 3.84 25.99
N LEU A 147 -11.26 4.46 25.03
CA LEU A 147 -12.69 4.23 24.79
C LEU A 147 -12.90 3.64 23.40
N TYR A 148 -12.91 2.32 23.27
CA TYR A 148 -13.10 1.66 21.99
C TYR A 148 -14.01 0.45 22.13
N LYS A 149 -14.78 0.14 21.08
CA LYS A 149 -15.58 -1.12 20.99
C LYS A 149 -14.82 -2.19 20.23
N TYR A 150 -14.00 -1.78 19.26
CA TYR A 150 -13.34 -2.66 18.31
C TYR A 150 -11.82 -2.63 18.48
N ILE A 151 -11.20 -3.78 18.23
CA ILE A 151 -9.75 -3.92 18.21
C ILE A 151 -9.32 -4.52 16.88
N VAL A 152 -8.49 -3.83 16.13
CA VAL A 152 -7.97 -4.28 14.83
C VAL A 152 -6.51 -4.64 14.96
N TYR A 153 -6.14 -5.86 14.57
CA TYR A 153 -4.78 -6.38 14.79
C TYR A 153 -4.32 -7.33 13.67
N PRO A 154 -3.01 -7.52 13.50
CA PRO A 154 -2.48 -8.37 12.45
C PRO A 154 -2.51 -9.87 12.81
N ASP A 155 -2.70 -10.73 11.81
CA ASP A 155 -2.74 -12.21 11.93
C ASP A 155 -1.49 -12.87 12.55
N TYR A 156 -0.34 -12.20 12.59
CA TYR A 156 0.86 -12.71 13.23
C TYR A 156 0.90 -12.44 14.74
N MET A 157 0.05 -11.56 15.25
CA MET A 157 0.04 -11.17 16.66
C MET A 157 -0.82 -12.14 17.46
N LYS A 158 -0.22 -12.87 18.38
CA LYS A 158 -0.97 -13.68 19.36
C LYS A 158 -1.59 -12.77 20.40
N ILE A 159 -2.91 -12.79 20.45
CA ILE A 159 -3.65 -11.99 21.41
C ILE A 159 -4.23 -12.91 22.49
N ALA A 160 -3.38 -13.26 23.45
CA ALA A 160 -3.80 -14.01 24.63
C ALA A 160 -4.50 -13.12 25.69
N ASN A 161 -4.33 -11.79 25.62
CA ASN A 161 -4.68 -10.85 26.70
C ASN A 161 -5.61 -9.70 26.28
N ILE A 162 -6.27 -9.77 25.12
CA ILE A 162 -7.42 -8.89 24.91
C ILE A 162 -8.54 -9.48 25.75
N GLU A 163 -9.02 -8.72 26.72
CA GLU A 163 -10.26 -8.99 27.44
C GLU A 163 -11.38 -9.14 26.40
N LYS A 164 -11.58 -10.38 25.94
CA LYS A 164 -12.52 -10.75 24.88
C LYS A 164 -13.96 -10.49 25.28
N ASP A 165 -14.21 -10.28 26.57
CA ASP A 165 -15.55 -10.26 27.12
C ASP A 165 -16.27 -8.91 26.89
N GLU A 166 -15.57 -7.83 26.52
CA GLU A 166 -16.19 -6.52 26.24
C GLU A 166 -15.88 -5.93 24.86
N HIS A 167 -14.84 -6.41 24.16
CA HIS A 167 -14.35 -5.80 22.91
C HIS A 167 -14.41 -6.77 21.72
N ILE A 168 -14.82 -6.26 20.56
CA ILE A 168 -14.87 -7.03 19.31
C ILE A 168 -13.49 -6.99 18.64
N ALA A 169 -12.80 -8.12 18.62
CA ALA A 169 -11.47 -8.26 18.04
C ALA A 169 -11.53 -8.72 16.58
N ILE A 170 -10.87 -7.97 15.69
CA ILE A 170 -10.84 -8.19 14.24
C ILE A 170 -9.39 -8.44 13.81
N GLU A 171 -9.12 -9.68 13.41
CA GLU A 171 -7.83 -10.09 12.87
C GLU A 171 -7.74 -9.76 11.37
N VAL A 172 -6.65 -9.10 10.96
CA VAL A 172 -6.43 -8.67 9.57
C VAL A 172 -5.19 -9.35 8.98
N PRO A 173 -5.31 -9.99 7.80
CA PRO A 173 -4.22 -10.77 7.23
C PRO A 173 -3.09 -9.90 6.66
N THR A 174 -1.84 -10.29 6.92
CA THR A 174 -0.67 -9.42 6.68
C THR A 174 0.17 -9.80 5.47
N HIS A 175 0.67 -11.04 5.40
CA HIS A 175 1.69 -11.41 4.41
C HIS A 175 1.58 -12.84 3.87
N LYS A 176 1.23 -13.85 4.68
CA LYS A 176 1.25 -15.26 4.23
C LYS A 176 0.02 -15.67 3.43
N ASN A 177 -1.15 -15.13 3.78
CA ASN A 177 -2.44 -15.52 3.21
C ASN A 177 -3.13 -14.38 2.44
N VAL A 178 -2.35 -13.51 1.80
CA VAL A 178 -2.87 -12.35 1.06
C VAL A 178 -2.41 -12.35 -0.38
N SER A 179 -3.21 -11.70 -1.24
CA SER A 179 -2.87 -11.51 -2.64
C SER A 179 -1.52 -10.79 -2.82
N LYS A 180 -0.75 -11.24 -3.82
CA LYS A 180 0.43 -10.51 -4.31
C LYS A 180 0.04 -9.23 -5.06
N ASP A 181 -1.17 -9.20 -5.64
CA ASP A 181 -1.74 -7.98 -6.20
C ASP A 181 -2.11 -7.02 -5.05
N PRO A 182 -1.46 -5.84 -4.96
CA PRO A 182 -1.65 -4.91 -3.86
C PRO A 182 -3.06 -4.32 -3.83
N ILE A 183 -3.72 -4.16 -4.99
CA ILE A 183 -5.09 -3.63 -5.04
C ILE A 183 -6.04 -4.69 -4.49
N ARG A 184 -5.97 -5.95 -4.95
CA ARG A 184 -6.80 -7.05 -4.37
C ARG A 184 -6.57 -7.24 -2.88
N ARG A 185 -5.32 -7.07 -2.42
CA ARG A 185 -4.98 -7.14 -1.01
C ARG A 185 -5.63 -6.01 -0.21
N ALA A 186 -5.60 -4.78 -0.72
CA ALA A 186 -6.34 -3.67 -0.13
C ALA A 186 -7.85 -3.96 -0.15
N GLU A 187 -8.41 -4.47 -1.24
CA GLU A 187 -9.84 -4.80 -1.34
C GLU A 187 -10.29 -5.80 -0.27
N SER A 188 -9.51 -6.86 -0.07
CA SER A 188 -9.78 -7.87 0.95
C SER A 188 -9.83 -7.25 2.35
N ARG A 189 -8.86 -6.39 2.68
CA ARG A 189 -8.77 -5.75 4.01
C ARG A 189 -9.87 -4.74 4.24
N TYR A 190 -10.15 -3.88 3.26
CA TYR A 190 -11.23 -2.89 3.36
C TYR A 190 -12.59 -3.57 3.45
N SER A 191 -12.82 -4.66 2.69
CA SER A 191 -14.07 -5.43 2.76
C SER A 191 -14.22 -6.10 4.13
N LEU A 192 -13.16 -6.71 4.65
CA LEU A 192 -13.16 -7.31 5.97
C LEU A 192 -13.50 -6.27 7.05
N LEU A 193 -12.84 -5.11 7.02
CA LEU A 193 -13.07 -4.04 7.99
C LEU A 193 -14.48 -3.45 7.86
N ASN A 194 -14.96 -3.19 6.64
CA ASN A 194 -16.33 -2.73 6.43
C ASN A 194 -17.36 -3.71 7.00
N ASN A 195 -17.21 -5.01 6.75
CA ASN A 195 -18.17 -6.02 7.19
C ASN A 195 -18.18 -6.23 8.71
N ASN A 196 -17.12 -5.86 9.43
CA ASN A 196 -17.00 -6.09 10.87
C ASN A 196 -17.13 -4.82 11.72
N LEU A 197 -16.84 -3.64 11.15
CA LEU A 197 -16.89 -2.35 11.87
C LEU A 197 -18.15 -1.56 11.56
N ILE A 198 -18.73 -1.73 10.38
CA ILE A 198 -19.89 -0.96 9.94
C ILE A 198 -21.11 -1.88 10.05
N GLU A 199 -21.91 -1.67 11.10
CA GLU A 199 -23.24 -2.28 11.27
C GLU A 199 -24.27 -1.65 10.31
#